data_AF-X1TJY7-F1
#
_entry.id   AF-X1TJY7-F1
#
_cell.length_a   1.000
_cell.length_b   1.000
_cell.length_c   1.000
_cell.angle_alpha   90.00
_cell.angle_beta   90.00
_cell.angle_gamma   90.00
#
_symmetry.space_group_name_H-M   'P 1'
#
loop_
_entity.id
_entity.type
_entity.pdbx_description
1 polymer ?
#
loop_
_entity_poly.entity_id
_entity_poly.type
_entity_poly.pdbx_seq_one_letter_code
_entity_poly.pdbx_strand_id
1 'polypeptide(L)'
;MDAILRPWRAELSFNVSIFAMIALVIIVITYAFYAQSTRAEEADEIYDRARTQIETALMRGRSGLWDWDVGRGRMFWSRSMYELLGMQARDDIISFAEVNNLVHPDDTDLFSTVEDLLRNDRRSLDHEFRMRHAQGRWIWLRARAQLVQEDTDTPHLIGIAIDVTEQRKLAEQTATADMRLRDAIETIPEAFVLWNAENNLVMCNSKYQHFHNLPDFAELAEKHYDQVMEAARQPLIRSQID
;
A
#
# COMPACT_ATOMS: atom_id res chain seq x y z
N MET A 1 -88.97 -11.83 20.05
CA MET A 1 -87.58 -12.34 20.15
C MET A 1 -86.56 -11.38 19.56
N ASP A 2 -86.81 -10.80 18.37
CA ASP A 2 -85.81 -9.99 17.64
C ASP A 2 -85.44 -8.64 18.25
N ALA A 3 -86.31 -8.01 19.05
CA ALA A 3 -86.02 -6.72 19.69
C ALA A 3 -85.02 -6.83 20.86
N ILE A 4 -84.99 -7.98 21.55
CA ILE A 4 -84.14 -8.21 22.73
C ILE A 4 -82.69 -8.54 22.31
N LEU A 5 -82.50 -9.10 21.10
CA LEU A 5 -81.18 -9.53 20.60
C LEU A 5 -80.40 -8.44 19.85
N ARG A 6 -81.03 -7.32 19.45
CA ARG A 6 -80.34 -6.21 18.74
C ARG A 6 -79.18 -5.58 19.52
N PRO A 7 -79.33 -5.19 20.80
CA PRO A 7 -78.23 -4.57 21.55
C PRO A 7 -77.05 -5.54 21.72
N TRP A 8 -77.34 -6.82 21.99
CA TRP A 8 -76.32 -7.86 22.11
C TRP A 8 -75.57 -8.10 20.79
N ARG A 9 -76.26 -8.08 19.65
CA ARG A 9 -75.62 -8.19 18.32
C ARG A 9 -74.76 -6.98 17.98
N ALA A 10 -75.19 -5.77 18.36
CA ALA A 10 -74.41 -4.55 18.13
C ALA A 10 -73.12 -4.54 18.95
N GLU A 11 -73.20 -4.90 20.23
CA GLU A 11 -72.05 -5.01 21.13
C GLU A 11 -71.09 -6.13 20.69
N LEU A 12 -71.61 -7.28 20.26
CA LEU A 12 -70.83 -8.35 19.67
C LEU A 12 -70.11 -7.90 18.39
N SER A 13 -70.80 -7.20 17.47
CA SER A 13 -70.17 -6.71 16.24
C SER A 13 -69.09 -5.66 16.47
N PHE A 14 -69.26 -4.82 17.49
CA PHE A 14 -68.29 -3.80 17.87
C PHE A 14 -67.03 -4.42 18.49
N ASN A 15 -67.20 -5.39 19.40
CA ASN A 15 -66.06 -6.10 19.97
C ASN A 15 -65.31 -6.90 18.89
N VAL A 16 -66.02 -7.57 17.99
CA VAL A 16 -65.42 -8.31 16.87
C VAL A 16 -64.62 -7.40 15.94
N SER A 17 -65.12 -6.20 15.62
CA SER A 17 -64.37 -5.28 14.75
C SER A 17 -63.11 -4.72 15.43
N ILE A 18 -63.16 -4.44 16.74
CA ILE A 18 -61.99 -4.04 17.52
C ILE A 18 -60.94 -5.17 17.54
N PHE A 19 -61.34 -6.41 17.86
CA PHE A 19 -60.41 -7.53 17.86
C PHE A 19 -59.81 -7.79 16.48
N ALA A 20 -60.61 -7.68 15.41
CA ALA A 20 -60.12 -7.80 14.05
C ALA A 20 -59.12 -6.69 13.69
N MET A 21 -59.35 -5.44 14.12
CA MET A 21 -58.44 -4.33 13.89
C MET A 21 -57.12 -4.50 14.67
N ILE A 22 -57.19 -4.91 15.94
CA ILE A 22 -55.98 -5.19 16.75
C ILE A 22 -55.19 -6.34 16.13
N ALA A 23 -55.84 -7.42 15.71
CA ALA A 23 -55.18 -8.53 15.04
C ALA A 23 -54.49 -8.09 13.73
N LEU A 24 -55.16 -7.25 12.93
CA LEU A 24 -54.57 -6.67 11.72
C LEU A 24 -53.31 -5.85 12.05
N VAL A 25 -53.38 -4.98 13.07
CA VAL A 25 -52.24 -4.16 13.50
C VAL A 25 -51.08 -5.03 13.97
N ILE A 26 -51.34 -6.07 14.78
CA ILE A 26 -50.31 -7.02 15.24
C ILE A 26 -49.67 -7.74 14.06
N ILE A 27 -50.45 -8.17 13.06
CA ILE A 27 -49.93 -8.84 11.86
C ILE A 27 -49.01 -7.89 11.08
N VAL A 28 -49.43 -6.63 10.88
CA VAL A 28 -48.62 -5.63 10.18
C VAL A 28 -47.32 -5.33 10.93
N ILE A 29 -47.37 -5.16 12.26
CA ILE A 29 -46.17 -4.92 13.08
C ILE A 29 -45.23 -6.13 13.05
N THR A 30 -45.77 -7.33 13.20
CA THR A 30 -44.97 -8.57 13.17
C THR A 30 -44.30 -8.76 11.82
N TYR A 31 -45.03 -8.51 10.73
CA TYR A 31 -44.48 -8.56 9.39
C TYR A 31 -43.40 -7.50 9.18
N ALA A 32 -43.63 -6.26 9.62
CA ALA A 32 -42.65 -5.19 9.53
C ALA A 32 -41.37 -5.48 10.34
N PHE A 33 -41.52 -6.01 11.56
CA PHE A 33 -40.39 -6.41 12.40
C PHE A 33 -39.59 -7.56 11.76
N TYR A 34 -40.27 -8.57 11.23
CA TYR A 34 -39.61 -9.68 10.54
C TYR A 34 -38.85 -9.20 9.31
N ALA A 35 -39.48 -8.36 8.48
CA ALA A 35 -38.85 -7.77 7.30
C ALA A 35 -37.68 -6.83 7.65
N GLN A 36 -37.72 -6.16 8.80
CA GLN A 36 -36.62 -5.34 9.29
C GLN A 36 -35.45 -6.20 9.80
N SER A 37 -35.73 -7.27 10.55
CA SER A 37 -34.71 -8.21 11.05
C SER A 37 -33.94 -8.85 9.90
N THR A 38 -34.64 -9.35 8.88
CA THR A 38 -33.99 -9.98 7.72
C THR A 38 -33.11 -8.99 6.95
N ARG A 39 -33.57 -7.74 6.79
CA ARG A 39 -32.77 -6.70 6.11
C ARG A 39 -31.52 -6.31 6.90
N ALA A 40 -31.60 -6.28 8.24
CA ALA A 40 -30.46 -6.00 9.09
C ALA A 40 -29.42 -7.13 9.00
N GLU A 41 -29.87 -8.39 9.08
CA GLU A 41 -29.00 -9.57 8.92
C GLU A 41 -28.32 -9.61 7.55
N GLU A 42 -29.06 -9.33 6.47
CA GLU A 42 -28.49 -9.27 5.11
C GLU A 42 -27.43 -8.17 4.98
N ALA A 43 -27.67 -7.00 5.57
CA ALA A 43 -26.69 -5.90 5.56
C ALA A 43 -25.43 -6.28 6.33
N ASP A 44 -25.58 -6.82 7.55
CA ASP A 44 -24.47 -7.25 8.39
C ASP A 44 -23.63 -8.34 7.71
N GLU A 45 -24.28 -9.34 7.09
CA GLU A 45 -23.57 -10.37 6.32
C GLU A 45 -22.75 -9.79 5.15
N ILE A 46 -23.30 -8.79 4.45
CA ILE A 46 -22.60 -8.12 3.34
C ILE A 46 -21.36 -7.39 3.86
N TYR A 47 -21.50 -6.65 4.97
CA TYR A 47 -20.39 -5.93 5.59
C TYR A 47 -19.29 -6.88 6.09
N ASP A 48 -19.67 -7.96 6.75
CA ASP A 48 -18.72 -8.94 7.28
C ASP A 48 -17.99 -9.70 6.16
N ARG A 49 -18.70 -10.07 5.09
CA ARG A 49 -18.08 -10.69 3.91
C ARG A 49 -17.09 -9.73 3.26
N ALA A 50 -17.47 -8.47 3.04
CA ALA A 50 -16.59 -7.47 2.44
C ALA A 50 -15.34 -7.24 3.30
N ARG A 51 -15.50 -7.07 4.62
CA ARG A 51 -14.39 -6.90 5.58
C ARG A 51 -13.45 -8.09 5.55
N THR A 52 -13.99 -9.30 5.61
CA THR A 52 -13.21 -10.55 5.59
C THR A 52 -12.45 -10.71 4.28
N GLN A 53 -13.07 -10.37 3.15
CA GLN A 53 -12.45 -10.44 1.84
C GLN A 53 -11.28 -9.45 1.71
N ILE A 54 -11.45 -8.21 2.21
CA ILE A 54 -10.40 -7.18 2.23
C ILE A 54 -9.23 -7.65 3.10
N GLU A 55 -9.48 -8.08 4.33
CA GLU A 55 -8.42 -8.58 5.22
C GLU A 55 -7.67 -9.76 4.60
N THR A 56 -8.40 -10.70 3.98
CA THR A 56 -7.79 -11.85 3.29
C THR A 56 -6.90 -11.42 2.13
N ALA A 57 -7.34 -10.44 1.34
CA ALA A 57 -6.56 -9.90 0.24
C ALA A 57 -5.29 -9.20 0.74
N LEU A 58 -5.39 -8.41 1.81
CA LEU A 58 -4.26 -7.72 2.45
C LEU A 58 -3.22 -8.71 3.01
N MET A 59 -3.68 -9.72 3.76
CA MET A 59 -2.79 -10.77 4.29
C MET A 59 -2.03 -11.50 3.18
N ARG A 60 -2.72 -11.88 2.09
CA ARG A 60 -2.08 -12.53 0.92
C ARG A 60 -1.12 -11.59 0.20
N GLY A 61 -1.42 -10.30 0.18
CA GLY A 61 -0.57 -9.25 -0.40
C GLY A 61 0.61 -8.83 0.47
N ARG A 62 0.80 -9.45 1.65
CA ARG A 62 1.77 -9.01 2.67
C ARG A 62 1.63 -7.52 2.95
N SER A 63 0.39 -7.09 3.13
CA SER A 63 0.05 -5.72 3.42
C SER A 63 -0.90 -5.63 4.61
N GLY A 64 -0.87 -4.49 5.29
CA GLY A 64 -1.72 -4.17 6.42
C GLY A 64 -2.37 -2.81 6.25
N LEU A 65 -3.60 -2.66 6.71
CA LEU A 65 -4.31 -1.39 6.74
C LEU A 65 -4.01 -0.65 8.05
N TRP A 66 -3.85 0.65 7.95
CA TRP A 66 -3.68 1.53 9.09
C TRP A 66 -4.43 2.85 8.87
N ASP A 67 -4.88 3.44 9.96
CA ASP A 67 -5.53 4.74 9.99
C ASP A 67 -4.91 5.55 11.13
N TRP A 68 -4.37 6.71 10.80
CA TRP A 68 -3.78 7.61 11.76
C TRP A 68 -4.60 8.88 11.91
N ASP A 69 -5.22 9.05 13.09
CA ASP A 69 -5.72 10.34 13.56
C ASP A 69 -4.52 11.22 13.96
N VAL A 70 -4.15 12.12 13.06
CA VAL A 70 -2.99 13.00 13.23
C VAL A 70 -3.23 14.02 14.34
N GLY A 71 -4.48 14.44 14.54
CA GLY A 71 -4.82 15.44 15.56
C GLY A 71 -4.75 14.88 16.98
N ARG A 72 -5.17 13.63 17.19
CA ARG A 72 -5.18 12.98 18.52
C ARG A 72 -3.97 12.08 18.77
N GLY A 73 -3.12 11.85 17.78
CA GLY A 73 -1.93 11.00 17.90
C GLY A 73 -2.27 9.52 18.10
N ARG A 74 -3.39 9.09 17.52
CA ARG A 74 -3.96 7.74 17.69
C ARG A 74 -3.94 7.01 16.37
N MET A 75 -3.50 5.76 16.39
CA MET A 75 -3.50 4.90 15.22
C MET A 75 -4.38 3.68 15.44
N PHE A 76 -5.07 3.30 14.39
CA PHE A 76 -5.73 2.01 14.26
C PHE A 76 -4.94 1.14 13.29
N TRP A 77 -4.76 -0.13 13.66
CA TRP A 77 -4.14 -1.15 12.81
C TRP A 77 -5.13 -2.27 12.57
N SER A 78 -5.25 -2.68 11.31
CA SER A 78 -5.99 -3.88 10.96
C SER A 78 -5.30 -5.13 11.51
N ARG A 79 -6.04 -6.25 11.50
CA ARG A 79 -5.46 -7.54 11.88
C ARG A 79 -4.27 -7.90 10.98
N SER A 80 -4.43 -7.68 9.67
CA SER A 80 -3.36 -7.89 8.68
C SER A 80 -2.09 -7.07 8.97
N MET A 81 -2.20 -5.87 9.55
CA MET A 81 -1.03 -5.06 9.92
C MET A 81 -0.26 -5.65 11.11
N TYR A 82 -0.95 -6.15 12.14
CA TYR A 82 -0.30 -6.86 13.24
C TYR A 82 0.39 -8.13 12.74
N GLU A 83 -0.29 -8.91 11.89
CA GLU A 83 0.26 -10.14 11.32
C GLU A 83 1.49 -9.86 10.42
N LEU A 84 1.49 -8.74 9.67
CA LEU A 84 2.62 -8.27 8.87
C LEU A 84 3.90 -8.08 9.71
N LEU A 85 3.74 -7.55 10.92
CA LEU A 85 4.82 -7.36 11.89
C LEU A 85 5.09 -8.59 12.78
N GLY A 86 4.33 -9.68 12.59
CA GLY A 86 4.41 -10.89 13.41
C GLY A 86 3.93 -10.68 14.85
N MET A 87 3.12 -9.66 15.09
CA MET A 87 2.59 -9.29 16.39
C MET A 87 1.21 -9.93 16.60
N GLN A 88 0.82 -10.11 17.87
CA GLN A 88 -0.53 -10.53 18.19
C GLN A 88 -1.51 -9.37 17.94
N ALA A 89 -2.55 -9.63 17.16
CA ALA A 89 -3.59 -8.65 16.89
C ALA A 89 -4.25 -8.17 18.19
N ARG A 90 -4.51 -6.87 18.25
CA ARG A 90 -5.23 -6.19 19.33
C ARG A 90 -6.35 -5.38 18.74
N ASP A 91 -7.49 -5.36 19.41
CA ASP A 91 -8.65 -4.56 19.00
C ASP A 91 -8.61 -3.12 19.57
N ASP A 92 -7.49 -2.74 20.18
CA ASP A 92 -7.29 -1.44 20.80
C ASP A 92 -6.56 -0.45 19.87
N ILE A 93 -6.79 0.84 20.13
CA ILE A 93 -6.06 1.94 19.49
C ILE A 93 -4.62 1.96 20.01
N ILE A 94 -3.66 2.04 19.09
CA ILE A 94 -2.24 2.17 19.42
C ILE A 94 -1.82 3.64 19.39
N SER A 95 -0.97 4.06 20.34
CA SER A 95 -0.45 5.42 20.32
C SER A 95 0.60 5.60 19.22
N PHE A 96 0.71 6.81 18.67
CA PHE A 96 1.78 7.13 17.73
C PHE A 96 3.18 6.85 18.31
N ALA A 97 3.38 7.12 19.60
CA ALA A 97 4.65 6.88 20.28
C ALA A 97 5.05 5.39 20.27
N GLU A 98 4.09 4.49 20.48
CA GLU A 98 4.33 3.04 20.38
C GLU A 98 4.73 2.64 18.95
N VAL A 99 4.06 3.20 17.93
CA VAL A 99 4.41 2.94 16.53
C VAL A 99 5.80 3.47 16.19
N ASN A 100 6.12 4.68 16.63
CA ASN A 100 7.43 5.29 16.38
C ASN A 100 8.59 4.49 17.01
N ASN A 101 8.37 3.86 18.17
CA ASN A 101 9.35 2.98 18.79
C ASN A 101 9.63 1.69 17.98
N LEU A 102 8.74 1.32 17.07
CA LEU A 102 8.95 0.20 16.16
C LEU A 102 9.67 0.64 14.88
N VAL A 103 9.76 1.94 14.58
CA VAL A 103 10.49 2.46 13.42
C VAL A 103 11.99 2.44 13.71
N HIS A 104 12.79 2.20 12.68
CA HIS A 104 14.25 2.20 12.81
C HIS A 104 14.78 3.61 13.15
N PRO A 105 15.72 3.77 14.11
CA PRO A 105 16.21 5.08 14.54
C PRO A 105 16.86 5.95 13.45
N ASP A 106 17.51 5.30 12.46
CA ASP A 106 18.13 5.99 11.32
C ASP A 106 17.13 6.44 10.25
N ASP A 107 15.87 5.99 10.31
CA ASP A 107 14.85 6.40 9.35
C ASP A 107 14.15 7.69 9.80
N THR A 108 13.61 8.43 8.83
CA THR A 108 12.94 9.71 9.08
C THR A 108 11.76 9.53 10.04
N ASP A 109 11.64 10.45 11.00
CA ASP A 109 10.49 10.51 11.89
C ASP A 109 9.20 10.66 11.07
N LEU A 110 8.28 9.71 11.25
CA LEU A 110 7.01 9.68 10.54
C LEU A 110 6.19 10.95 10.82
N PHE A 111 6.34 11.55 12.01
CA PHE A 111 5.67 12.79 12.35
C PHE A 111 6.14 13.95 11.47
N SER A 112 7.45 14.12 11.33
CA SER A 112 8.02 15.16 10.46
C SER A 112 7.56 15.01 9.00
N THR A 113 7.44 13.77 8.53
CA THR A 113 6.99 13.47 7.16
C THR A 113 5.53 13.86 6.94
N VAL A 114 4.66 13.62 7.94
CA VAL A 114 3.26 14.02 7.87
C VAL A 114 3.07 15.52 8.08
N GLU A 115 3.88 16.15 8.93
CA GLU A 115 3.87 17.60 9.09
C GLU A 115 4.23 18.30 7.77
N ASP A 116 5.25 17.82 7.06
CA ASP A 116 5.61 18.32 5.74
C ASP A 116 4.52 18.08 4.70
N LEU A 117 3.83 16.94 4.76
CA LEU A 117 2.68 16.65 3.89
C LEU A 117 1.55 17.65 4.09
N LEU A 118 1.20 17.94 5.35
CA LEU A 118 0.16 18.90 5.72
C LEU A 118 0.55 20.34 5.33
N ARG A 119 1.80 20.74 5.56
CA ARG A 119 2.29 22.09 5.21
C ARG A 119 2.31 22.34 3.70
N ASN A 120 2.59 21.31 2.90
CA ASN A 120 2.68 21.41 1.45
C ASN A 120 1.34 21.13 0.73
N ASP A 121 0.22 21.03 1.45
CA ASP A 121 -1.11 20.72 0.93
C ASP A 121 -1.13 19.47 0.02
N ARG A 122 -0.33 18.47 0.39
CA ARG A 122 -0.28 17.19 -0.33
C ARG A 122 -1.36 16.26 0.21
N ARG A 123 -2.06 15.58 -0.69
CA ARG A 123 -3.17 14.66 -0.33
C ARG A 123 -2.76 13.20 -0.20
N SER A 124 -1.53 12.84 -0.58
CA SER A 124 -1.06 11.47 -0.54
C SER A 124 0.35 11.36 0.04
N LEU A 125 0.58 10.24 0.73
CA LEU A 125 1.86 9.82 1.26
C LEU A 125 2.31 8.56 0.51
N ASP A 126 3.57 8.52 0.09
CA ASP A 126 4.25 7.30 -0.33
C ASP A 126 5.68 7.34 0.26
N HIS A 127 5.92 6.50 1.26
CA HIS A 127 7.17 6.53 2.02
C HIS A 127 7.63 5.11 2.37
N GLU A 128 8.94 4.87 2.26
CA GLU A 128 9.56 3.60 2.62
C GLU A 128 10.43 3.76 3.87
N PHE A 129 10.21 2.90 4.86
CA PHE A 129 10.93 2.92 6.13
C PHE A 129 11.00 1.51 6.72
N ARG A 130 11.86 1.32 7.70
CA ARG A 130 12.05 0.06 8.39
C ARG A 130 11.23 0.03 9.67
N MET A 131 10.54 -1.09 9.88
CA MET A 131 9.90 -1.40 11.16
C MET A 131 10.46 -2.69 11.76
N ARG A 132 10.44 -2.75 13.08
CA ARG A 132 10.90 -3.91 13.85
C ARG A 132 9.82 -4.96 13.88
N HIS A 133 10.13 -6.12 13.31
CA HIS A 133 9.29 -7.32 13.40
C HIS A 133 9.37 -7.92 14.82
N ALA A 134 8.33 -8.63 15.25
CA ALA A 134 8.27 -9.26 16.58
C ALA A 134 9.42 -10.26 16.85
N GLN A 135 9.98 -10.85 15.79
CA GLN A 135 11.16 -11.72 15.85
C GLN A 135 12.50 -10.96 15.98
N GLY A 136 12.49 -9.63 16.10
CA GLY A 136 13.67 -8.79 16.29
C GLY A 136 14.42 -8.38 15.02
N ARG A 137 14.02 -8.87 13.85
CA ARG A 137 14.54 -8.43 12.54
C ARG A 137 13.88 -7.15 12.06
N TRP A 138 14.57 -6.39 11.23
CA TRP A 138 13.99 -5.25 10.51
C TRP A 138 13.33 -5.70 9.22
N ILE A 139 12.17 -5.14 8.92
CA ILE A 139 11.49 -5.28 7.63
C ILE A 139 11.32 -3.93 6.98
N TRP A 140 11.47 -3.88 5.66
CA TRP A 140 11.19 -2.69 4.87
C TRP A 140 9.70 -2.65 4.55
N LEU A 141 9.04 -1.58 4.99
CA LEU A 141 7.65 -1.31 4.67
C LEU A 141 7.56 -0.10 3.76
N ARG A 142 6.67 -0.19 2.78
CA ARG A 142 6.21 0.95 1.98
C ARG A 142 4.81 1.34 2.44
N ALA A 143 4.70 2.49 3.07
CA ALA A 143 3.43 3.07 3.45
C ALA A 143 2.88 3.94 2.32
N ARG A 144 1.64 3.65 1.91
CA ARG A 144 0.87 4.47 0.97
C ARG A 144 -0.44 4.88 1.61
N ALA A 145 -0.69 6.18 1.69
CA ALA A 145 -1.88 6.70 2.35
C ALA A 145 -2.44 7.94 1.67
N GLN A 146 -3.69 8.22 1.99
CA GLN A 146 -4.37 9.45 1.62
C GLN A 146 -4.80 10.21 2.85
N LEU A 147 -4.64 11.53 2.78
CA LEU A 147 -5.13 12.45 3.79
C LEU A 147 -6.63 12.64 3.56
N VAL A 148 -7.42 12.28 4.57
CA VAL A 148 -8.86 12.44 4.60
C VAL A 148 -9.18 13.42 5.72
N GLN A 149 -9.87 14.50 5.38
CA GLN A 149 -10.35 15.48 6.33
C GLN A 149 -11.82 15.74 6.03
N GLU A 150 -12.71 15.30 6.92
CA GLU A 150 -14.13 15.68 6.88
C GLU A 150 -14.33 16.99 7.64
N ASP A 151 -15.33 17.79 7.25
CA ASP A 151 -15.52 19.20 7.66
C ASP A 151 -15.54 19.48 9.18
N THR A 152 -15.66 18.45 10.03
CA THR A 152 -15.68 18.58 11.49
C THR A 152 -14.70 17.69 12.24
N ASP A 153 -13.92 16.85 11.54
CA ASP A 153 -13.00 15.91 12.18
C ASP A 153 -11.54 16.31 12.02
N THR A 154 -10.71 15.74 12.90
CA THR A 154 -9.25 15.84 12.78
C THR A 154 -8.78 15.22 11.46
N PRO A 155 -7.66 15.66 10.87
CA PRO A 155 -7.14 15.02 9.67
C PRO A 155 -6.72 13.58 9.96
N HIS A 156 -7.26 12.65 9.17
CA HIS A 156 -6.92 11.23 9.17
C HIS A 156 -5.99 10.89 8.01
N LEU A 157 -4.98 10.07 8.26
CA LEU A 157 -4.13 9.50 7.22
C LEU A 157 -4.43 8.00 7.13
N ILE A 158 -5.18 7.61 6.09
CA ILE A 158 -5.68 6.24 5.91
C ILE A 158 -4.89 5.59 4.79
N GLY A 159 -4.33 4.41 5.05
CA GLY A 159 -3.42 3.80 4.11
C GLY A 159 -3.14 2.32 4.32
N ILE A 160 -2.27 1.81 3.46
CA ILE A 160 -1.74 0.46 3.55
C ILE A 160 -0.23 0.52 3.75
N ALA A 161 0.31 -0.43 4.50
CA ALA A 161 1.73 -0.73 4.57
C ALA A 161 1.99 -2.03 3.82
N ILE A 162 3.00 -2.07 2.95
CA ILE A 162 3.34 -3.23 2.13
C ILE A 162 4.76 -3.66 2.49
N ASP A 163 4.99 -4.94 2.78
CA ASP A 163 6.34 -5.46 2.97
C ASP A 163 7.09 -5.56 1.63
N VAL A 164 8.10 -4.71 1.48
CA VAL A 164 8.97 -4.63 0.30
C VAL A 164 10.37 -5.19 0.56
N THR A 165 10.56 -5.92 1.67
CA THR A 165 11.86 -6.46 2.07
C THR A 165 12.46 -7.39 1.01
N GLU A 166 11.68 -8.35 0.51
CA GLU A 166 12.15 -9.28 -0.52
C GLU A 166 12.43 -8.56 -1.84
N GLN A 167 11.58 -7.59 -2.22
CA GLN A 167 11.80 -6.79 -3.42
C GLN A 167 13.11 -5.99 -3.33
N ARG A 168 13.37 -5.35 -2.19
CA ARG A 168 14.63 -4.63 -1.92
C ARG A 168 15.83 -5.56 -1.99
N LYS A 169 15.76 -6.70 -1.30
CA LYS A 169 16.84 -7.70 -1.28
C LYS A 169 17.17 -8.22 -2.67
N LEU A 170 16.16 -8.51 -3.49
CA LEU A 170 16.36 -8.93 -4.88
C LEU A 170 17.01 -7.81 -5.71
N ALA A 171 16.54 -6.57 -5.58
CA ALA A 171 17.13 -5.42 -6.27
C ALA A 171 18.60 -5.18 -5.88
N GLU A 172 18.91 -5.27 -4.58
CA GLU A 172 20.27 -5.13 -4.05
C GLU A 172 21.18 -6.28 -4.51
N GLN A 173 20.67 -7.51 -4.56
CA GLN A 173 21.41 -8.66 -5.07
C GLN A 173 21.76 -8.49 -6.55
N THR A 174 20.80 -8.06 -7.37
CA THR A 174 21.03 -7.77 -8.79
C THR A 174 22.06 -6.64 -8.94
N ALA A 175 21.89 -5.53 -8.23
CA ALA A 175 22.84 -4.42 -8.28
C ALA A 175 24.26 -4.82 -7.85
N THR A 176 24.38 -5.65 -6.81
CA THR A 176 25.67 -6.17 -6.34
C THR A 176 26.29 -7.12 -7.36
N ALA A 177 25.50 -7.97 -8.00
CA ALA A 177 25.96 -8.88 -9.04
C ALA A 177 26.46 -8.11 -10.27
N ASP A 178 25.70 -7.09 -10.71
CA ASP A 178 26.07 -6.22 -11.82
C ASP A 178 27.38 -5.46 -11.54
N MET A 179 27.52 -4.92 -10.32
CA MET A 179 28.76 -4.24 -9.90
C MET A 179 29.95 -5.20 -9.92
N ARG A 180 29.81 -6.40 -9.33
CA ARG A 180 30.88 -7.41 -9.34
C ARG A 180 31.27 -7.86 -10.74
N LEU A 181 30.29 -7.97 -11.65
CA LEU A 181 30.55 -8.33 -13.05
C LEU A 181 31.33 -7.23 -13.77
N ARG A 182 30.94 -5.96 -13.58
CA ARG A 182 31.68 -4.80 -14.12
C ARG A 182 33.10 -4.75 -13.60
N ASP A 183 33.28 -4.89 -12.28
CA ASP A 183 34.60 -4.89 -11.65
C ASP A 183 35.48 -6.02 -12.18
N ALA A 184 34.93 -7.23 -12.32
CA ALA A 184 35.66 -8.36 -12.88
C ALA A 184 36.12 -8.10 -14.33
N ILE A 185 35.23 -7.58 -15.19
CA ILE A 185 35.54 -7.23 -16.58
C ILE A 185 36.61 -6.13 -16.66
N GLU A 186 36.54 -5.15 -15.76
CA GLU A 186 37.50 -4.04 -15.69
C GLU A 186 38.91 -4.51 -15.29
N THR A 187 39.01 -5.55 -14.46
CA THR A 187 40.31 -6.14 -14.07
C THR A 187 40.96 -7.02 -15.13
N ILE A 188 40.26 -7.36 -16.21
CA ILE A 188 40.82 -8.18 -17.30
C ILE A 188 42.01 -7.41 -17.93
N PRO A 189 43.21 -8.03 -18.02
CA PRO A 189 44.39 -7.36 -18.58
C PRO A 189 44.27 -7.01 -20.07
N GLU A 190 43.40 -7.74 -20.78
CA GLU A 190 43.15 -7.61 -22.21
C GLU A 190 41.95 -6.72 -22.51
N ALA A 191 41.90 -6.19 -23.73
CA ALA A 191 40.75 -5.44 -24.21
C ALA A 191 39.50 -6.35 -24.28
N PHE A 192 38.45 -5.97 -23.54
CA PHE A 192 37.18 -6.67 -23.54
C PHE A 192 36.08 -5.76 -24.09
N VAL A 193 35.26 -6.30 -24.99
CA VAL A 193 34.08 -5.64 -25.54
C VAL A 193 32.96 -6.65 -25.77
N LEU A 194 31.74 -6.23 -25.49
CA LEU A 194 30.52 -7.00 -25.69
C LEU A 194 29.55 -6.19 -26.56
N TRP A 195 29.09 -6.82 -27.64
CA TRP A 195 28.09 -6.29 -28.57
C TRP A 195 26.81 -7.13 -28.47
N ASN A 196 25.65 -6.52 -28.67
CA ASN A 196 24.38 -7.26 -28.79
C ASN A 196 24.19 -7.82 -30.22
N ALA A 197 23.06 -8.49 -30.48
CA ALA A 197 22.75 -9.07 -31.78
C ALA A 197 22.61 -8.01 -32.90
N GLU A 198 22.24 -6.78 -32.53
CA GLU A 198 22.13 -5.63 -33.43
C GLU A 198 23.44 -4.82 -33.55
N ASN A 199 24.58 -5.35 -33.09
CA ASN A 199 25.89 -4.67 -33.08
C ASN A 199 25.93 -3.33 -32.30
N ASN A 200 25.08 -3.18 -31.29
CA ASN A 200 25.17 -2.06 -30.34
C ASN A 200 26.09 -2.42 -29.18
N LEU A 201 26.85 -1.42 -28.69
CA LEU A 201 27.78 -1.59 -27.58
C LEU A 201 27.00 -1.84 -26.28
N VAL A 202 27.20 -3.04 -25.72
CA VAL A 202 26.62 -3.42 -24.42
C VAL A 202 27.60 -3.10 -23.30
N MET A 203 28.88 -3.35 -23.50
CA MET A 203 29.92 -3.12 -22.49
C MET A 203 31.32 -3.12 -23.11
N CYS A 204 32.25 -2.36 -22.53
CA CYS A 204 33.68 -2.52 -22.74
C CYS A 204 34.44 -2.17 -21.47
N ASN A 205 35.66 -2.71 -21.31
CA ASN A 205 36.55 -2.31 -20.23
C ASN A 205 37.43 -1.12 -20.63
N SER A 206 38.11 -0.52 -19.66
CA SER A 206 39.03 0.59 -19.94
C SER A 206 40.16 0.19 -20.89
N LYS A 207 40.59 -1.08 -20.91
CA LYS A 207 41.66 -1.54 -21.82
C LYS A 207 41.25 -1.41 -23.28
N TYR A 208 40.02 -1.80 -23.61
CA TYR A 208 39.46 -1.61 -24.95
C TYR A 208 39.35 -0.13 -25.30
N GLN A 209 38.90 0.71 -24.36
CA GLN A 209 38.81 2.16 -24.58
C GLN A 209 40.18 2.78 -24.86
N HIS A 210 41.18 2.48 -24.04
CA HIS A 210 42.54 3.00 -24.21
C HIS A 210 43.18 2.51 -25.51
N PHE A 211 42.97 1.24 -25.87
CA PHE A 211 43.50 0.67 -27.10
C PHE A 211 42.93 1.35 -28.36
N HIS A 212 41.63 1.68 -28.34
CA HIS A 212 40.94 2.34 -29.45
C HIS A 212 40.81 3.87 -29.29
N ASN A 213 41.43 4.44 -28.26
CA ASN A 213 41.36 5.86 -27.91
C ASN A 213 39.93 6.42 -27.85
N LEU A 214 39.03 5.63 -27.26
CA LEU A 214 37.60 5.92 -27.15
C LEU A 214 37.29 6.85 -25.96
N PRO A 215 36.23 7.68 -26.06
CA PRO A 215 35.71 8.44 -24.92
C PRO A 215 35.10 7.51 -23.85
N ASP A 216 34.65 8.12 -22.74
CA ASP A 216 34.08 7.36 -21.61
C ASP A 216 32.88 6.50 -22.04
N PHE A 217 32.69 5.35 -21.38
CA PHE A 217 31.65 4.38 -21.71
C PHE A 217 30.26 5.01 -21.66
N ALA A 218 30.04 5.96 -20.74
CA ALA A 218 28.77 6.68 -20.62
C ALA A 218 28.35 7.40 -21.92
N GLU A 219 29.31 7.82 -22.76
CA GLU A 219 29.03 8.46 -24.04
C GLU A 219 28.88 7.47 -25.20
N LEU A 220 29.24 6.20 -24.99
CA LEU A 220 29.27 5.15 -26.00
C LEU A 220 28.21 4.07 -25.79
N ALA A 221 27.62 4.00 -24.59
CA ALA A 221 26.59 3.03 -24.25
C ALA A 221 25.47 3.03 -25.29
N GLU A 222 25.06 1.83 -25.72
CA GLU A 222 23.99 1.59 -26.70
C GLU A 222 24.25 2.11 -28.14
N LYS A 223 25.42 2.70 -28.43
CA LYS A 223 25.77 3.11 -29.81
C LYS A 223 26.08 1.93 -30.70
N HIS A 224 25.72 2.04 -31.98
CA HIS A 224 26.04 1.03 -33.00
C HIS A 224 27.55 0.99 -33.27
N TYR A 225 28.07 -0.19 -33.60
CA TYR A 225 29.48 -0.46 -33.89
C TYR A 225 30.15 0.61 -34.77
N ASP A 226 29.50 1.02 -35.87
CA ASP A 226 30.06 2.00 -36.80
C ASP A 226 30.31 3.36 -36.13
N GLN A 227 29.41 3.81 -35.26
CA GLN A 227 29.53 5.09 -34.54
C GLN A 227 30.64 5.04 -33.49
N VAL A 228 30.79 3.90 -32.82
CA VAL A 228 31.88 3.68 -31.86
C VAL A 228 33.22 3.67 -32.57
N MET A 229 33.32 3.00 -33.72
CA MET A 229 34.54 2.98 -34.53
C MET A 229 34.85 4.31 -35.21
N GLU A 230 33.85 5.11 -35.54
CA GLU A 230 34.05 6.49 -36.02
C GLU A 230 34.65 7.38 -34.92
N ALA A 231 34.19 7.25 -33.68
CA ALA A 231 34.76 7.95 -32.53
C ALA A 231 36.22 7.54 -32.27
N ALA A 232 36.57 6.26 -32.46
CA ALA A 232 37.96 5.77 -32.36
C ALA A 232 38.90 6.35 -33.43
N ARG A 233 38.37 6.76 -34.60
CA ARG A 233 39.16 7.28 -35.73
C ARG A 233 39.47 8.77 -35.66
N GLN A 234 38.82 9.52 -34.77
CA GLN A 234 39.11 10.95 -34.61
C GLN A 234 40.33 11.13 -33.68
N PRO A 235 41.49 11.59 -34.17
CA PRO A 235 42.57 11.96 -33.28
C PRO A 235 42.14 13.23 -32.54
N LEU A 236 42.21 13.21 -31.20
CA LEU A 236 42.17 14.41 -30.38
C LEU A 236 43.28 15.35 -30.87
N ILE A 237 42.94 16.30 -31.75
CA ILE A 237 43.82 17.41 -32.11
C ILE A 237 43.98 18.24 -30.84
N ARG A 238 45.01 17.92 -30.06
CA ARG A 238 45.50 18.80 -29.00
C ARG A 238 46.21 19.95 -29.72
N SER A 239 45.49 21.01 -30.02
CA SER A 239 46.08 22.28 -30.40
C SER A 239 46.82 22.83 -29.17
N GLN A 240 48.10 22.51 -29.05
CA GLN A 240 49.04 23.39 -28.39
C GLN A 240 49.27 24.58 -29.33
N ILE A 241 48.82 25.76 -28.94
CA ILE A 241 49.36 27.02 -29.46
C ILE A 241 49.68 27.88 -28.24
N ASP A 242 50.99 28.00 -28.02
CA ASP A 242 51.80 29.02 -27.34
C ASP A 242 51.40 29.56 -25.96
#